data_AF-A0A7C8DUX6-F1
#
_entry.id   AF-A0A7C8DUX6-F1
#
_cell.length_a   1.000
_cell.length_b   1.000
_cell.length_c   1.000
_cell.angle_alpha   90.00
_cell.angle_beta   90.00
_cell.angle_gamma   90.00
#
_symmetry.space_group_name_H-M   'P 1'
#
loop_
_entity.id
_entity.type
_entity.pdbx_description
1 polymer ?
#
loop_
_entity_poly.entity_id
_entity_poly.type
_entity_poly.pdbx_seq_one_letter_code
_entity_poly.pdbx_strand_id
1 'polypeptide(L)'
;MNEHGLVIGNQAVFSNEIVERRAGLIVMDLLRLALEHTRNRNEAIVCIASRLDAHGQGGASFGPDVAQDHNSFNIADPHGAGFMKTLDRHWVVREVERDSLSNHIGTGTDWDKCSSGLESFSRSEGY
;
A
#
# COMPACT_ATOMS: atom_id res chain seq x y z
N MET A 1 -5.17 -13.90 -6.78
CA MET A 1 -6.48 -14.27 -6.21
C MET A 1 -6.28 -15.50 -5.34
N ASN A 2 -6.95 -15.62 -4.20
CA ASN A 2 -6.91 -16.81 -3.35
C ASN A 2 -8.25 -17.58 -3.34
N GLU A 3 -8.33 -18.67 -2.58
CA GLU A 3 -9.48 -19.56 -2.49
C GLU A 3 -10.75 -18.91 -1.91
N HIS A 4 -10.62 -17.74 -1.28
CA HIS A 4 -11.72 -16.97 -0.72
C HIS A 4 -12.29 -15.92 -1.69
N GLY A 5 -11.73 -15.83 -2.91
CA GLY A 5 -12.11 -14.81 -3.89
C GLY A 5 -11.49 -13.43 -3.61
N LEU A 6 -10.54 -13.35 -2.67
CA LEU A 6 -9.75 -12.14 -2.45
C LEU A 6 -8.75 -11.95 -3.61
N VAL A 7 -8.72 -10.76 -4.18
CA VAL A 7 -7.83 -10.34 -5.27
C VAL A 7 -7.00 -9.16 -4.79
N ILE A 8 -5.69 -9.23 -5.01
CA ILE A 8 -4.77 -8.13 -4.74
C ILE A 8 -3.92 -7.93 -5.99
N GLY A 9 -3.88 -6.71 -6.50
CA GLY A 9 -2.87 -6.24 -7.44
C GLY A 9 -2.00 -5.17 -6.79
N ASN A 10 -0.85 -4.88 -7.38
CA ASN A 10 0.01 -3.78 -6.97
C ASN A 10 0.37 -2.89 -8.15
N GLN A 11 0.69 -1.63 -7.84
CA GLN A 11 1.33 -0.71 -8.77
C GLN A 11 2.36 0.13 -8.01
N ALA A 12 3.55 0.26 -8.61
CA ALA A 12 4.57 1.18 -8.16
C ALA A 12 4.08 2.63 -8.24
N VAL A 13 4.30 3.42 -7.21
CA VAL A 13 3.97 4.84 -7.17
C VAL A 13 5.21 5.66 -6.80
N PHE A 14 5.33 6.82 -7.42
CA PHE A 14 6.44 7.74 -7.22
C PHE A 14 5.98 8.89 -6.32
N SER A 15 6.81 9.22 -5.34
CA SER A 15 6.59 10.27 -4.36
C SER A 15 7.80 11.17 -4.24
N ASN A 16 7.62 12.30 -3.57
CA ASN A 16 8.73 13.18 -3.18
C ASN A 16 9.47 12.65 -1.94
N GLU A 17 8.86 11.73 -1.19
CA GLU A 17 9.52 11.09 -0.05
C GLU A 17 10.56 10.07 -0.47
N ILE A 18 11.64 10.02 0.32
CA ILE A 18 12.70 9.04 0.19
C ILE A 18 12.25 7.76 0.87
N VAL A 19 12.28 6.65 0.12
CA VAL A 19 12.02 5.31 0.67
C VAL A 19 13.03 5.00 1.79
N GLU A 20 12.56 4.35 2.86
CA GLU A 20 13.41 3.97 3.99
C GLU A 20 14.64 3.18 3.48
N ARG A 21 15.85 3.60 3.90
CA ARG A 21 17.10 2.94 3.48
C ARG A 21 17.27 1.55 4.08
N ARG A 22 16.55 1.26 5.16
CA ARG A 22 16.56 -0.05 5.82
C ARG A 22 15.91 -1.07 4.90
N ALA A 23 16.43 -2.29 4.91
CA ALA A 23 15.77 -3.40 4.22
C ALA A 23 14.35 -3.59 4.79
N GLY A 24 13.36 -3.47 3.93
CA GLY A 24 11.96 -3.77 4.20
C GLY A 24 11.45 -4.93 3.34
N LEU A 25 10.14 -5.14 3.36
CA LEU A 25 9.51 -6.12 2.47
C LEU A 25 9.37 -5.55 1.07
N ILE A 26 9.72 -6.35 0.06
CA ILE A 26 9.40 -5.99 -1.33
C ILE A 26 7.89 -6.15 -1.55
N VAL A 27 7.35 -5.44 -2.54
CA VAL A 27 5.91 -5.44 -2.81
C VAL A 27 5.34 -6.85 -3.08
N MET A 28 6.14 -7.71 -3.70
CA MET A 28 5.76 -9.10 -3.98
C MET A 28 5.61 -9.92 -2.69
N ASP A 29 6.40 -9.64 -1.66
CA ASP A 29 6.26 -10.28 -0.36
C ASP A 29 4.98 -9.82 0.35
N LEU A 30 4.71 -8.50 0.34
CA LEU A 30 3.51 -7.94 0.95
C LEU A 30 2.22 -8.52 0.32
N LEU A 31 2.18 -8.57 -1.01
CA LEU A 31 1.05 -9.11 -1.76
C LEU A 31 0.85 -10.60 -1.47
N ARG A 32 1.94 -11.38 -1.51
CA ARG A 32 1.88 -12.83 -1.28
C ARG A 32 1.48 -13.16 0.16
N LEU A 33 2.09 -12.50 1.15
CA LEU A 33 1.75 -12.68 2.56
C LEU A 33 0.28 -12.36 2.82
N ALA A 34 -0.24 -11.27 2.25
CA ALA A 34 -1.65 -10.92 2.40
C ALA A 34 -2.57 -11.98 1.76
N LEU A 35 -2.30 -12.41 0.53
CA LEU A 35 -3.11 -13.44 -0.13
C LEU A 35 -3.10 -14.79 0.59
N GLU A 36 -1.96 -15.20 1.16
CA GLU A 36 -1.80 -16.48 1.85
C GLU A 36 -2.42 -16.50 3.26
N HIS A 37 -2.57 -15.35 3.92
CA HIS A 37 -2.96 -15.27 5.35
C HIS A 37 -4.35 -14.67 5.59
N THR A 38 -5.06 -14.23 4.56
CA THR A 38 -6.31 -13.47 4.73
C THR A 38 -7.42 -13.94 3.81
N ARG A 39 -8.67 -13.72 4.24
CA ARG A 39 -9.87 -14.22 3.55
C ARG A 39 -10.63 -13.14 2.79
N ASN A 40 -10.46 -11.88 3.19
CA ASN A 40 -11.24 -10.76 2.66
C ASN A 40 -10.39 -9.47 2.62
N ARG A 41 -10.93 -8.45 1.95
CA ARG A 41 -10.27 -7.16 1.71
C ARG A 41 -9.82 -6.48 3.00
N ASN A 42 -10.67 -6.48 4.02
CA ASN A 42 -10.38 -5.79 5.28
C ASN A 42 -9.23 -6.48 6.04
N GLU A 43 -9.22 -7.81 6.08
CA GLU A 43 -8.10 -8.57 6.64
C GLU A 43 -6.80 -8.33 5.86
N ALA A 44 -6.86 -8.27 4.53
CA ALA A 44 -5.70 -8.00 3.69
C ALA A 44 -5.11 -6.60 3.95
N ILE A 45 -5.95 -5.56 4.07
CA ILE A 45 -5.52 -4.21 4.42
C ILE A 45 -4.78 -4.20 5.77
N VAL A 46 -5.37 -4.84 6.79
CA VAL A 46 -4.76 -4.90 8.13
C VAL A 46 -3.45 -5.69 8.09
N CYS A 47 -3.41 -6.79 7.34
CA CYS A 47 -2.20 -7.58 7.16
C CYS A 47 -1.08 -6.74 6.56
N ILE A 48 -1.31 -6.07 5.42
CA ILE A 48 -0.32 -5.21 4.77
C ILE A 48 0.12 -4.08 5.71
N ALA A 49 -0.84 -3.38 6.33
CA ALA A 49 -0.56 -2.30 7.28
C ALA A 49 0.35 -2.75 8.43
N SER A 50 0.07 -3.91 9.03
CA SER A 50 0.89 -4.45 10.13
C SER A 50 2.31 -4.82 9.69
N ARG A 51 2.47 -5.27 8.44
CA ARG A 51 3.79 -5.63 7.89
C ARG A 51 4.60 -4.40 7.50
N LEU A 52 3.95 -3.37 6.98
CA LEU A 52 4.58 -2.05 6.79
C LEU A 52 5.04 -1.47 8.13
N ASP A 53 4.20 -1.50 9.15
CA ASP A 53 4.56 -0.99 10.47
C ASP A 53 5.74 -1.76 11.10
N ALA A 54 5.73 -3.10 11.02
CA ALA A 54 6.77 -3.93 11.61
C ALA A 54 8.09 -3.95 10.81
N HIS A 55 8.00 -3.97 9.47
CA HIS A 55 9.13 -4.29 8.61
C HIS A 55 9.46 -3.19 7.60
N GLY A 56 8.57 -2.24 7.35
CA GLY A 56 8.71 -1.25 6.29
C GLY A 56 8.52 -1.86 4.91
N GLN A 57 8.67 -1.02 3.89
CA GLN A 57 8.72 -1.44 2.49
C GLN A 57 10.01 -0.95 1.84
N GLY A 58 10.47 -1.67 0.83
CA GLY A 58 11.59 -1.22 0.03
C GLY A 58 12.27 -2.37 -0.69
N GLY A 59 13.44 -2.06 -1.26
CA GLY A 59 14.14 -2.97 -2.16
C GLY A 59 13.77 -2.72 -3.62
N ALA A 60 14.55 -3.31 -4.51
CA ALA A 60 14.48 -2.98 -5.92
C ALA A 60 13.44 -3.86 -6.63
N SER A 61 12.19 -3.38 -6.69
CA SER A 61 11.04 -4.09 -7.28
C SER A 61 11.25 -4.45 -8.76
N PHE A 62 12.10 -3.70 -9.47
CA PHE A 62 12.33 -3.83 -10.91
C PHE A 62 13.75 -4.27 -11.31
N GLY A 63 14.64 -4.53 -10.34
CA GLY A 63 16.04 -4.90 -10.59
C GLY A 63 17.03 -4.02 -9.83
N PRO A 64 18.29 -4.46 -9.68
CA PRO A 64 19.24 -3.91 -8.70
C PRO A 64 19.58 -2.43 -8.85
N ASP A 65 19.43 -1.88 -10.06
CA ASP A 65 19.79 -0.50 -10.39
C ASP A 65 18.59 0.47 -10.45
N VAL A 66 17.39 0.01 -10.11
CA VAL A 66 16.18 0.84 -10.16
C VAL A 66 15.94 1.52 -8.81
N ALA A 67 15.61 2.81 -8.86
CA ALA A 67 15.25 3.58 -7.68
C ALA A 67 14.09 2.91 -6.93
N GLN A 68 14.17 2.91 -5.60
CA GLN A 68 13.11 2.36 -4.76
C GLN A 68 11.83 3.16 -4.95
N ASP A 69 10.72 2.44 -4.99
CA ASP A 69 9.38 2.98 -5.16
C ASP A 69 8.54 2.74 -3.91
N HIS A 70 7.54 3.60 -3.74
CA HIS A 70 6.43 3.29 -2.87
C HIS A 70 5.40 2.49 -3.66
N ASN A 71 4.44 1.90 -2.95
CA ASN A 71 3.50 1.00 -3.58
C ASN A 71 2.05 1.37 -3.33
N SER A 72 1.21 0.97 -4.25
CA SER A 72 -0.23 0.99 -4.08
C SER A 72 -0.79 -0.40 -4.35
N PHE A 73 -1.91 -0.71 -3.71
CA PHE A 73 -2.57 -2.01 -3.77
C PHE A 73 -4.05 -1.80 -4.09
N ASN A 74 -4.52 -2.47 -5.15
CA ASN A 74 -5.93 -2.63 -5.42
C ASN A 74 -6.39 -3.96 -4.81
N ILE A 75 -7.26 -3.88 -3.81
CA ILE A 75 -7.67 -5.02 -2.98
C ILE A 75 -9.18 -5.17 -3.13
N ALA A 76 -9.63 -6.32 -3.61
CA ALA A 76 -11.05 -6.57 -3.85
C ALA A 76 -11.47 -7.98 -3.42
N ASP A 77 -12.73 -8.11 -3.03
CA ASP A 77 -13.40 -9.37 -2.71
C ASP A 77 -14.86 -9.30 -3.20
N PRO A 78 -15.70 -10.35 -3.03
CA PRO A 78 -17.09 -10.32 -3.46
C PRO A 78 -17.96 -9.22 -2.83
N HIS A 79 -17.48 -8.53 -1.80
CA HIS A 79 -18.20 -7.50 -1.06
C HIS A 79 -17.69 -6.07 -1.37
N GLY A 80 -16.72 -5.93 -2.28
CA GLY A 80 -16.31 -4.63 -2.81
C GLY A 80 -14.80 -4.49 -3.00
N ALA A 81 -14.36 -3.27 -3.31
CA ALA A 81 -12.97 -2.96 -3.60
C ALA A 81 -12.47 -1.76 -2.78
N GLY A 82 -11.16 -1.74 -2.55
CA GLY A 82 -10.47 -0.67 -1.86
C GLY A 82 -9.09 -0.47 -2.45
N PHE A 83 -8.64 0.78 -2.44
CA PHE A 83 -7.33 1.19 -2.91
C PHE A 83 -6.48 1.65 -1.75
N MET A 84 -5.39 0.91 -1.48
CA MET A 84 -4.42 1.26 -0.46
C MET A 84 -3.23 1.94 -1.14
N LYS A 85 -2.90 3.17 -0.77
CA LYS A 85 -1.66 3.85 -1.19
C LYS A 85 -0.73 3.94 0.01
N THR A 86 0.55 3.76 -0.24
CA THR A 86 1.56 3.74 0.82
C THR A 86 2.65 4.78 0.55
N LEU A 87 3.26 5.25 1.61
CA LEU A 87 4.37 6.19 1.64
C LEU A 87 5.23 5.78 2.83
N ASP A 88 6.28 5.02 2.56
CA ASP A 88 7.05 4.27 3.54
C ASP A 88 6.15 3.45 4.51
N ARG A 89 6.11 3.80 5.79
CA ARG A 89 5.25 3.11 6.78
C ARG A 89 3.84 3.72 6.87
N HIS A 90 3.65 4.89 6.27
CA HIS A 90 2.36 5.54 6.20
C HIS A 90 1.51 4.98 5.07
N TRP A 91 0.19 4.99 5.26
CA TRP A 91 -0.75 4.51 4.26
C TRP A 91 -2.13 5.14 4.43
N VAL A 92 -2.88 5.11 3.33
CA VAL A 92 -4.29 5.49 3.26
C VAL A 92 -5.05 4.43 2.48
N VAL A 93 -6.31 4.22 2.81
CA VAL A 93 -7.24 3.37 2.06
C VAL A 93 -8.46 4.17 1.69
N ARG A 94 -8.87 4.04 0.43
CA ARG A 94 -10.16 4.52 -0.07
C ARG A 94 -10.99 3.33 -0.53
N GLU A 95 -12.21 3.19 -0.03
CA GLU A 95 -13.20 2.23 -0.51
C GLU A 95 -13.81 2.78 -1.81
N VAL A 96 -13.91 1.96 -2.86
CA VAL A 96 -14.25 2.42 -4.20
C VAL A 96 -15.26 1.52 -4.90
N GLU A 97 -16.21 2.13 -5.61
CA GLU A 97 -16.98 1.43 -6.64
C GLU A 97 -16.19 1.39 -7.96
N ARG A 98 -15.58 2.53 -8.33
CA ARG A 98 -14.76 2.72 -9.52
C ARG A 98 -13.68 3.75 -9.25
N ASP A 99 -12.50 3.54 -9.83
CA ASP A 99 -11.39 4.49 -9.80
C ASP A 99 -10.46 4.28 -11.00
N SER A 100 -9.54 5.22 -11.20
CA SER A 100 -8.44 5.12 -12.17
C SER A 100 -7.10 5.12 -11.45
N LEU A 101 -6.15 4.34 -11.97
CA LEU A 101 -4.86 4.15 -11.33
C LEU A 101 -3.75 4.83 -12.14
N SER A 102 -2.83 5.47 -11.42
CA SER A 102 -1.66 6.16 -11.95
C SER A 102 -0.48 5.94 -11.01
N ASN A 103 0.74 6.03 -11.54
CA ASN A 103 1.96 5.99 -10.74
C ASN A 103 2.18 7.27 -9.90
N HIS A 104 1.27 8.24 -9.94
CA HIS A 104 1.34 9.47 -9.15
C HIS A 104 0.45 9.38 -7.89
N ILE A 105 0.99 9.79 -6.74
CA ILE A 105 0.21 9.90 -5.49
C ILE A 105 -0.60 11.20 -5.49
N GLY A 106 -1.92 11.09 -5.67
CA GLY A 106 -2.85 12.25 -5.68
C GLY A 106 -4.08 12.07 -4.78
N THR A 107 -3.92 11.57 -3.55
CA THR A 107 -5.07 11.27 -2.66
C THR A 107 -5.70 12.51 -2.02
N GLY A 108 -4.91 13.54 -1.73
CA GLY A 108 -5.38 14.68 -0.92
C GLY A 108 -5.96 14.18 0.41
N THR A 109 -7.18 14.62 0.72
CA THR A 109 -7.92 14.23 1.94
C THR A 109 -9.03 13.20 1.69
N ASP A 110 -9.10 12.62 0.48
CA ASP A 110 -10.15 11.67 0.10
C ASP A 110 -9.73 10.22 0.40
N TRP A 111 -9.93 9.81 1.66
CA TRP A 111 -9.64 8.47 2.15
C TRP A 111 -10.55 8.10 3.32
N ASP A 112 -10.79 6.81 3.52
CA ASP A 112 -11.67 6.27 4.57
C ASP A 112 -10.90 5.76 5.79
N LYS A 113 -9.66 5.30 5.59
CA LYS A 113 -8.78 4.77 6.64
C LYS A 113 -7.35 5.25 6.40
N CYS A 114 -6.57 5.42 7.47
CA CYS A 114 -5.16 5.77 7.36
C CYS A 114 -4.32 5.17 8.49
N SER A 115 -3.00 5.16 8.29
CA SER A 115 -2.03 4.87 9.35
C SER A 115 -2.09 5.91 10.46
N SER A 116 -1.77 5.50 11.70
CA SER A 116 -1.58 6.44 12.81
C SER A 116 -0.46 7.44 12.51
N GLY A 117 -0.67 8.70 12.89
CA GLY A 117 0.32 9.77 12.73
C GLY A 117 0.45 10.35 11.32
N LEU A 118 -0.28 9.83 10.32
CA LEU A 118 -0.22 10.33 8.94
C LEU A 118 -0.46 11.85 8.87
N GLU A 119 -1.51 12.36 9.51
CA GLU A 119 -1.81 13.80 9.45
C GLU A 119 -0.73 14.67 10.09
N SER A 120 -0.11 14.18 11.16
CA SER A 120 0.99 14.89 11.83
C SER A 120 2.23 14.91 10.95
N PHE A 121 2.55 13.77 10.33
CA PHE A 121 3.61 13.65 9.32
C PHE A 121 3.35 14.58 8.12
N SER A 122 2.12 14.57 7.58
CA SER A 122 1.79 15.43 6.44
C SER A 122 2.01 16.91 6.75
N ARG A 123 1.60 17.36 7.95
CA ARG A 123 1.83 18.74 8.39
C ARG A 123 3.29 19.08 8.61
N SER A 124 4.11 18.15 9.09
CA SER A 124 5.55 18.41 9.33
C SER A 124 6.33 18.53 8.02
N GLU A 125 5.96 17.76 7.00
CA GLU A 125 6.57 17.81 5.67
C GLU A 125 5.99 18.94 4.78
N GLY A 126 4.96 19.66 5.26
CA GLY A 126 4.38 20.81 4.56
C GLY A 126 3.41 20.43 3.42
N TYR A 127 2.80 19.25 3.50
CA TYR A 127 1.73 18.81 2.61
C TYR A 127 0.36 19.42 2.94
#